data_AF-A0A7X3VFP4-F1
#
_entry.id   AF-A0A7X3VFP4-F1
#
_cell.length_a   1.000
_cell.length_b   1.000
_cell.length_c   1.000
_cell.angle_alpha   90.00
_cell.angle_beta   90.00
_cell.angle_gamma   90.00
#
_symmetry.space_group_name_H-M   'P 1'
#
loop_
_entity.id
_entity.type
_entity.pdbx_description
1 polymer ?
#
loop_
_entity_poly.entity_id
_entity_poly.type
_entity_poly.pdbx_seq_one_letter_code
_entity_poly.pdbx_strand_id
1 'polypeptide(L)'
;MNCRRVESLLGDYVDGALSIAEQRWVEDHFADCPHCAALREDMDLALGFLRQAPTVELPEGLVANILDSTVHAEPPAGGLVAAGVGSRSWVRPFLQPLFEPRFAMSVALAIVSFSILTWSGQQTLDRWQDAAPVARMRSASVGLDQVWQRGVAAYRRTFPEQKQNATGLDKHETAPSDDSTPMSPR
;
A
#
# COMPACT_ATOMS: atom_id res chain seq x y z
N MET A 1 -43.19 13.03 22.58
CA MET A 1 -43.81 13.26 21.25
C MET A 1 -42.86 12.93 20.09
N ASN A 2 -42.98 11.74 19.48
CA ASN A 2 -42.66 11.36 18.08
C ASN A 2 -42.84 9.83 18.01
N CYS A 3 -44.05 9.37 17.66
CA CYS A 3 -44.39 7.93 17.73
C CYS A 3 -43.46 7.07 16.85
N ARG A 4 -43.16 7.52 15.62
CA ARG A 4 -42.27 6.80 14.70
C ARG A 4 -40.87 6.58 15.27
N ARG A 5 -40.33 7.57 15.99
CA ARG A 5 -39.02 7.44 16.65
C ARG A 5 -39.10 6.47 17.82
N VAL A 6 -40.16 6.49 18.61
CA VAL A 6 -40.35 5.52 19.71
C VAL A 6 -40.50 4.12 19.18
N GLU A 7 -41.28 3.90 18.12
CA GLU A 7 -41.42 2.61 17.45
C GLU A 7 -40.07 2.07 16.97
N SER A 8 -39.19 2.92 16.41
CA SER A 8 -37.84 2.49 16.00
C SER A 8 -36.92 2.13 17.17
N LEU A 9 -37.15 2.70 18.36
CA LEU A 9 -36.36 2.45 19.57
C LEU A 9 -36.99 1.37 20.46
N LEU A 10 -38.17 0.86 20.11
CA LEU A 10 -38.93 -0.05 20.98
C LEU A 10 -38.23 -1.40 21.15
N GLY A 11 -37.59 -1.93 20.09
CA GLY A 11 -36.78 -3.15 20.19
C GLY A 11 -35.62 -2.97 21.19
N ASP A 12 -34.81 -1.94 20.96
CA ASP A 12 -33.69 -1.60 21.85
C ASP A 12 -34.14 -1.31 23.30
N TYR A 13 -35.33 -0.73 23.49
CA TYR A 13 -35.92 -0.50 24.81
C TYR A 13 -36.17 -1.81 25.54
N VAL A 14 -36.81 -2.76 24.86
CA VAL A 14 -37.20 -4.05 25.45
C VAL A 14 -35.99 -4.97 25.65
N ASP A 15 -34.96 -4.85 24.81
CA ASP A 15 -33.68 -5.53 24.97
C ASP A 15 -32.76 -4.87 26.02
N GLY A 16 -33.13 -3.68 26.52
CA GLY A 16 -32.34 -2.93 27.51
C GLY A 16 -31.04 -2.34 26.94
N ALA A 17 -30.97 -2.10 25.63
CA ALA A 17 -29.80 -1.60 24.92
C ALA A 17 -29.74 -0.06 24.81
N LEU A 18 -30.82 0.64 25.18
CA LEU A 18 -30.88 2.10 25.15
C LEU A 18 -30.03 2.78 26.21
N SER A 19 -29.56 3.98 25.91
CA SER A 19 -28.95 4.84 26.93
C SER A 19 -30.00 5.32 27.95
N ILE A 20 -29.56 5.69 29.17
CA ILE A 20 -30.46 6.19 30.23
C ILE A 20 -31.28 7.40 29.76
N ALA A 21 -30.70 8.27 28.93
CA ALA A 21 -31.38 9.44 28.40
C ALA A 21 -32.50 9.07 27.41
N GLU A 22 -32.24 8.10 26.53
CA GLU A 22 -33.23 7.62 25.56
C GLU A 22 -34.34 6.84 26.23
N GLN A 23 -34.00 6.01 27.22
CA GLN A 23 -34.96 5.25 27.99
C GLN A 23 -35.99 6.17 28.66
N ARG A 24 -35.53 7.23 29.36
CA ARG A 24 -36.42 8.23 29.97
C ARG A 24 -37.30 8.93 28.95
N TRP A 25 -36.72 9.32 27.80
CA TRP A 25 -37.47 9.97 26.74
C TRP A 25 -38.59 9.08 26.16
N VAL A 26 -38.32 7.78 26.02
CA VAL A 26 -39.32 6.78 25.58
C VAL A 26 -40.39 6.57 26.65
N GLU A 27 -40.00 6.46 27.93
CA GLU A 27 -40.92 6.32 29.07
C GLU A 27 -41.85 7.53 29.22
N ASP A 28 -41.32 8.73 29.09
CA ASP A 28 -42.11 9.97 29.07
C ASP A 28 -43.15 9.92 27.93
N HIS A 29 -42.80 9.36 26.76
CA HIS A 29 -43.75 9.23 25.66
C HIS A 29 -44.84 8.19 25.92
N PHE A 30 -44.54 7.09 26.61
CA PHE A 30 -45.55 6.10 26.98
C PHE A 30 -46.59 6.67 27.95
N ALA A 31 -46.19 7.59 28.84
CA ALA A 31 -47.12 8.27 29.74
C ALA A 31 -48.13 9.15 28.97
N ASP A 32 -47.70 9.76 27.86
CA ASP A 32 -48.51 10.69 27.07
C ASP A 32 -49.27 10.02 25.90
N CYS A 33 -48.82 8.84 25.43
CA CYS A 33 -49.32 8.19 24.22
C CYS A 33 -49.82 6.76 24.47
N PRO A 34 -51.14 6.57 24.58
CA PRO A 34 -51.73 5.24 24.81
C PRO A 34 -51.43 4.22 23.72
N HIS A 35 -51.25 4.66 22.47
CA HIS A 35 -50.93 3.78 21.36
C HIS A 35 -49.54 3.14 21.50
N CYS A 36 -48.53 3.95 21.82
CA CYS A 36 -47.17 3.44 22.03
C CYS A 36 -47.07 2.61 23.32
N ALA A 37 -47.85 2.94 24.35
CA ALA A 37 -47.94 2.12 25.56
C ALA A 37 -48.54 0.73 25.28
N ALA A 38 -49.61 0.66 24.49
CA ALA A 38 -50.20 -0.62 24.06
C ALA A 38 -49.22 -1.45 23.23
N LEU A 39 -48.49 -0.81 22.30
CA LEU A 39 -47.49 -1.50 21.49
C LEU A 39 -46.35 -2.10 22.33
N ARG A 40 -45.92 -1.39 23.38
CA ARG A 40 -44.94 -1.92 24.35
C ARG A 40 -45.52 -3.14 25.09
N GLU A 41 -46.77 -3.06 25.54
CA GLU A 41 -47.43 -4.17 26.23
C GLU A 41 -47.55 -5.41 25.33
N ASP A 42 -47.90 -5.23 24.05
CA ASP A 42 -47.93 -6.32 23.06
C ASP A 42 -46.56 -6.99 22.88
N MET A 43 -45.47 -6.20 22.88
CA MET A 43 -44.10 -6.73 22.81
C MET A 43 -43.71 -7.49 24.08
N ASP A 44 -44.07 -6.96 25.26
CA ASP A 44 -43.84 -7.62 26.54
C ASP A 44 -44.58 -8.97 26.61
N LEU A 45 -45.81 -9.04 26.09
CA LEU A 45 -46.59 -10.29 25.97
C LEU A 45 -45.93 -11.29 25.01
N ALA A 46 -45.50 -10.83 23.83
CA ALA A 46 -44.83 -11.68 22.86
C ALA A 46 -43.52 -12.28 23.41
N LEU A 47 -42.72 -11.48 24.12
CA LEU A 47 -41.51 -11.99 24.79
C LEU A 47 -41.84 -12.90 25.96
N GLY A 48 -42.89 -12.61 26.73
CA GLY A 48 -43.38 -13.50 27.77
C GLY A 48 -43.76 -14.87 27.22
N PHE A 49 -44.35 -14.93 26.03
CA PHE A 49 -44.65 -16.17 25.32
C PHE A 49 -43.36 -16.89 24.85
N LEU A 50 -42.42 -16.16 24.23
CA LEU A 50 -41.15 -16.74 23.77
C LEU A 50 -40.29 -17.30 24.91
N ARG A 51 -40.32 -16.65 26.08
CA ARG A 51 -39.59 -17.11 27.29
C ARG A 51 -40.14 -18.42 27.87
N GLN A 52 -41.36 -18.83 27.50
CA GLN A 52 -41.93 -20.12 27.90
C GLN A 52 -41.41 -21.27 27.03
N ALA A 53 -40.67 -20.98 25.95
CA ALA A 53 -40.07 -22.01 25.12
C ALA A 53 -39.12 -22.88 25.97
N PRO A 54 -39.11 -24.20 25.74
CA PRO A 54 -38.24 -25.11 26.48
C PRO A 54 -36.78 -24.73 26.25
N THR A 55 -36.00 -24.70 27.33
CA THR A 55 -34.55 -24.54 27.22
C THR A 55 -33.99 -25.75 26.49
N VAL A 56 -33.35 -25.51 25.34
CA VAL A 56 -32.70 -26.54 24.55
C VAL A 56 -31.32 -26.81 25.14
N GLU A 57 -31.01 -28.07 25.46
CA GLU A 57 -29.65 -28.46 25.83
C GLU A 57 -28.70 -28.19 24.66
N LEU A 58 -27.59 -27.53 24.96
CA LEU A 58 -26.60 -27.17 23.95
C LEU A 58 -25.94 -28.47 23.42
N PRO A 59 -26.01 -28.77 22.11
CA PRO A 59 -25.37 -29.97 21.58
C PRO A 59 -23.86 -29.94 21.80
N GLU A 60 -23.28 -31.10 22.11
CA GLU A 60 -21.85 -31.23 22.31
C GLU A 60 -21.09 -30.77 21.05
N GLY A 61 -20.03 -29.98 21.26
CA GLY A 61 -19.23 -29.45 20.16
C GLY A 61 -19.83 -28.25 19.42
N LEU A 62 -21.00 -27.70 19.81
CA LEU A 62 -21.56 -26.51 19.15
C LEU A 62 -20.57 -25.34 19.10
N VAL A 63 -19.90 -25.05 20.21
CA VAL A 63 -18.90 -23.98 20.29
C VAL A 63 -17.72 -24.26 19.36
N ALA A 64 -17.26 -25.52 19.28
CA ALA A 64 -16.18 -25.92 18.39
C ALA A 64 -16.60 -25.78 16.91
N ASN A 65 -17.83 -26.17 16.56
CA ASN A 65 -18.39 -26.03 15.22
C ASN A 65 -18.56 -24.56 14.82
N ILE A 66 -19.04 -23.71 15.74
CA ILE A 66 -19.15 -22.26 15.52
C ILE A 66 -17.77 -21.70 15.26
N LEU A 67 -16.78 -21.97 16.14
CA LEU A 67 -15.42 -21.48 15.97
C LEU A 67 -14.79 -21.94 14.65
N ASP A 68 -14.91 -23.22 14.30
CA ASP A 68 -14.41 -23.73 13.01
C ASP A 68 -15.08 -22.99 11.84
N SER A 69 -16.40 -22.80 11.91
CA SER A 69 -17.16 -22.11 10.86
C SER A 69 -16.93 -20.60 10.80
N THR A 70 -16.64 -19.89 11.90
CA THR A 70 -16.53 -18.42 11.90
C THR A 70 -15.10 -17.91 11.95
N VAL A 71 -14.17 -18.69 12.50
CA VAL A 71 -12.74 -18.36 12.48
C VAL A 71 -12.14 -18.66 11.11
N HIS A 72 -12.75 -19.56 10.34
CA HIS A 72 -12.36 -19.87 8.96
C HIS A 72 -13.34 -19.41 7.87
N ALA A 73 -14.57 -18.97 8.19
CA ALA A 73 -15.41 -18.25 7.22
C ALA A 73 -14.97 -16.78 7.13
N GLU A 74 -14.06 -16.55 6.20
CA GLU A 74 -13.97 -15.29 5.49
C GLU A 74 -15.33 -14.92 4.83
N PRO A 75 -15.57 -13.61 4.59
CA PRO A 75 -16.91 -13.02 4.42
C PRO A 75 -17.71 -13.64 3.26
N PRO A 76 -19.05 -13.62 3.32
CA PRO A 76 -19.89 -14.07 2.22
C PRO A 76 -19.79 -13.05 1.10
N ALA A 77 -18.88 -13.29 0.17
CA ALA A 77 -18.88 -12.63 -1.12
C ALA A 77 -19.00 -13.72 -2.17
N GLY A 78 -20.08 -13.66 -2.96
CA GLY A 78 -20.25 -14.50 -4.13
C GLY A 78 -18.96 -14.48 -4.97
N GLY A 79 -18.29 -15.62 -5.03
CA GLY A 79 -16.99 -15.74 -5.65
C GLY A 79 -16.69 -17.23 -5.81
N LEU A 80 -16.60 -17.65 -7.07
CA LEU A 80 -16.51 -19.03 -7.49
C LEU A 80 -15.35 -19.76 -6.80
N VAL A 81 -15.66 -20.96 -6.30
CA VAL A 81 -14.75 -22.04 -5.92
C VAL A 81 -13.53 -22.10 -6.85
N ALA A 82 -12.36 -21.71 -6.33
CA ALA A 82 -11.07 -22.06 -6.92
C ALA A 82 -10.51 -23.27 -6.16
N ALA A 83 -10.86 -24.45 -6.67
CA ALA A 83 -10.25 -25.71 -6.30
C ALA A 83 -8.78 -25.74 -6.74
N GLY A 84 -7.90 -26.14 -5.83
CA GLY A 84 -6.57 -26.70 -6.10
C GLY A 84 -5.48 -25.70 -6.51
N VAL A 85 -4.40 -25.64 -5.72
CA VAL A 85 -3.06 -26.15 -6.09
C VAL A 85 -2.20 -26.11 -4.83
N GLY A 86 -1.63 -27.26 -4.48
CA GLY A 86 -0.77 -27.44 -3.32
C GLY A 86 0.58 -26.75 -3.44
N SER A 87 1.28 -26.73 -2.31
CA SER A 87 2.71 -26.39 -2.16
C SER A 87 3.07 -24.90 -2.15
N ARG A 88 2.70 -24.19 -1.06
CA ARG A 88 3.62 -23.25 -0.36
C ARG A 88 3.01 -22.70 0.96
N SER A 89 3.12 -23.46 2.05
CA SER A 89 2.65 -23.02 3.38
C SER A 89 3.50 -21.91 4.01
N TRP A 90 4.69 -21.61 3.47
CA TRP A 90 5.62 -20.65 4.06
C TRP A 90 5.32 -19.18 3.72
N VAL A 91 4.56 -18.90 2.65
CA VAL A 91 4.24 -17.52 2.25
C VAL A 91 2.98 -16.96 2.92
N ARG A 92 2.15 -17.83 3.52
CA ARG A 92 0.88 -17.45 4.17
C ARG A 92 1.03 -16.49 5.37
N PRO A 93 1.93 -16.70 6.35
CA PRO A 93 2.01 -15.79 7.50
C PRO A 93 2.59 -14.40 7.14
N PHE A 94 3.39 -14.31 6.07
CA PHE A 94 3.96 -13.05 5.60
C PHE A 94 2.95 -12.21 4.80
N LEU A 95 2.00 -12.86 4.13
CA LEU A 95 0.96 -12.21 3.33
C LEU A 95 -0.35 -11.95 4.10
N GLN A 96 -0.56 -12.59 5.25
CA GLN A 96 -1.75 -12.39 6.11
C GLN A 96 -2.05 -10.92 6.47
N PRO A 97 -1.09 -10.04 6.81
CA PRO A 97 -1.40 -8.64 7.13
C PRO A 97 -1.75 -7.78 5.90
N LEU A 98 -1.53 -8.28 4.68
CA LEU A 98 -1.81 -7.57 3.43
C LEU A 98 -3.23 -7.82 2.89
N PHE A 99 -3.92 -8.88 3.34
CA PHE A 99 -5.25 -9.27 2.83
C PHE A 99 -6.42 -8.78 3.70
N GLU A 100 -6.19 -7.91 4.68
CA GLU A 100 -7.28 -7.23 5.39
C GLU A 100 -7.96 -6.17 4.49
N PRO A 101 -9.30 -6.08 4.45
CA PRO A 101 -10.05 -5.23 3.53
C PRO A 101 -9.70 -3.73 3.63
N ARG A 102 -9.20 -3.29 4.79
CA ARG A 102 -8.72 -1.91 5.01
C ARG A 102 -7.44 -1.58 4.25
N PHE A 103 -6.56 -2.56 4.00
CA PHE A 103 -5.28 -2.34 3.33
C PHE A 103 -5.33 -2.60 1.83
N ALA A 104 -6.35 -3.33 1.34
CA ALA A 104 -6.53 -3.59 -0.09
C ALA A 104 -6.59 -2.29 -0.92
N MET A 105 -7.28 -1.27 -0.42
CA MET A 105 -7.41 0.02 -1.11
C MET A 105 -6.10 0.81 -1.13
N SER A 106 -5.33 0.84 -0.03
CA SER A 106 -4.05 1.55 0.03
C SER A 106 -2.96 0.83 -0.77
N VAL A 107 -2.95 -0.50 -0.77
CA VAL A 107 -2.00 -1.31 -1.53
C VAL A 107 -2.28 -1.20 -3.02
N ALA A 108 -3.54 -1.25 -3.44
CA ALA A 108 -3.91 -0.99 -4.83
C ALA A 108 -3.44 0.39 -5.29
N LEU A 109 -3.63 1.42 -4.46
CA LEU A 109 -3.20 2.79 -4.78
C LEU A 109 -1.67 2.94 -4.79
N ALA A 110 -0.95 2.25 -3.90
CA ALA A 110 0.51 2.22 -3.87
C ALA A 110 1.09 1.48 -5.08
N ILE A 111 0.50 0.35 -5.48
CA ILE A 111 0.92 -0.40 -6.68
C ILE A 111 0.68 0.45 -7.93
N VAL A 112 -0.49 1.10 -8.04
CA VAL A 112 -0.80 1.99 -9.17
C VAL A 112 0.16 3.19 -9.18
N SER A 113 0.41 3.82 -8.03
CA SER A 113 1.36 4.93 -7.92
C SER A 113 2.77 4.50 -8.32
N PHE A 114 3.23 3.36 -7.82
CA PHE A 114 4.55 2.84 -8.14
C PHE A 114 4.65 2.47 -9.62
N SER A 115 3.62 1.82 -10.18
CA SER A 115 3.57 1.46 -11.60
C SER A 115 3.56 2.71 -12.51
N ILE A 116 2.87 3.78 -12.11
CA ILE A 116 2.91 5.06 -12.83
C ILE A 116 4.30 5.69 -12.71
N LEU A 117 4.90 5.72 -11.51
CA LEU A 117 6.23 6.30 -11.28
C LEU A 117 7.35 5.53 -11.99
N THR A 118 7.30 4.20 -12.02
CA THR A 118 8.31 3.40 -12.73
C THR A 118 8.12 3.48 -14.24
N TRP A 119 6.88 3.46 -14.72
CA TRP A 119 6.61 3.59 -16.15
C TRP A 119 6.89 5.00 -16.67
N SER A 120 6.45 6.04 -15.97
CA SER A 120 6.78 7.43 -16.30
C SER A 120 8.26 7.71 -16.08
N GLY A 121 8.85 7.11 -15.04
CA GLY A 121 10.27 7.18 -14.73
C GLY A 121 11.10 6.61 -15.86
N GLN A 122 10.81 5.39 -16.33
CA GLN A 122 11.46 4.78 -17.49
C GLN A 122 11.24 5.61 -18.76
N GLN A 123 10.02 6.07 -19.06
CA GLN A 123 9.79 6.92 -20.23
C GLN A 123 10.55 8.24 -20.15
N THR A 124 10.67 8.84 -18.96
CA THR A 124 11.51 10.03 -18.80
C THR A 124 12.98 9.68 -18.95
N LEU A 125 13.47 8.59 -18.35
CA LEU A 125 14.87 8.16 -18.44
C LEU A 125 15.25 7.84 -19.88
N ASP A 126 14.41 7.12 -20.61
CA ASP A 126 14.55 6.86 -22.05
C ASP A 126 14.52 8.18 -22.83
N ARG A 127 13.59 9.10 -22.51
CA ARG A 127 13.59 10.44 -23.11
C ARG A 127 14.85 11.25 -22.77
N TRP A 128 15.51 11.04 -21.62
CA TRP A 128 16.80 11.67 -21.28
C TRP A 128 17.98 10.99 -21.99
N GLN A 129 17.89 9.68 -22.25
CA GLN A 129 18.88 8.93 -23.05
C GLN A 129 18.76 9.25 -24.55
N ASP A 130 17.53 9.39 -25.06
CA ASP A 130 17.19 9.72 -26.44
C ASP A 130 17.23 11.23 -26.71
N ALA A 131 17.04 12.06 -25.68
CA ALA A 131 17.41 13.46 -25.76
C ALA A 131 18.90 13.45 -26.10
N ALA A 132 19.23 14.16 -27.18
CA ALA A 132 20.53 14.15 -27.79
C ALA A 132 21.47 15.28 -27.32
N PRO A 133 21.51 15.76 -26.05
CA PRO A 133 22.45 16.81 -25.71
C PRO A 133 23.88 16.26 -25.71
N VAL A 134 24.09 14.99 -25.33
CA VAL A 134 25.43 14.38 -25.31
C VAL A 134 25.95 14.10 -26.72
N ALA A 135 25.12 13.58 -27.63
CA ALA A 135 25.51 13.37 -29.03
C ALA A 135 25.83 14.70 -29.73
N ARG A 136 25.01 15.74 -29.48
CA ARG A 136 25.24 17.09 -29.99
C ARG A 136 26.51 17.71 -29.39
N MET A 137 26.76 17.57 -28.09
CA MET A 137 28.00 18.03 -27.45
C MET A 137 29.24 17.30 -27.95
N ARG A 138 29.17 15.98 -28.19
CA ARG A 138 30.30 15.22 -28.78
C ARG A 138 30.64 15.72 -30.18
N SER A 139 29.65 16.03 -31.01
CA SER A 139 29.92 16.62 -32.33
C SER A 139 30.54 18.03 -32.22
N ALA A 140 30.16 18.80 -31.20
CA ALA A 140 30.75 20.12 -30.94
C ALA A 140 32.20 20.01 -30.40
N SER A 141 32.50 19.02 -29.55
CA SER A 141 33.85 18.82 -29.01
C SER A 141 34.84 18.36 -30.07
N VAL A 142 34.42 17.52 -31.02
CA VAL A 142 35.28 17.10 -32.15
C VAL A 142 35.73 18.30 -32.98
N GLY A 143 34.89 19.33 -33.15
CA GLY A 143 35.27 20.56 -33.84
C GLY A 143 36.32 21.37 -33.08
N LEU A 144 36.18 21.48 -31.75
CA LEU A 144 37.13 22.20 -30.89
C LEU A 144 38.51 21.55 -30.89
N ASP A 145 38.59 20.22 -30.85
CA ASP A 145 39.86 19.50 -30.94
C ASP A 145 40.56 19.75 -32.27
N GLN A 146 39.83 19.74 -33.39
CA GLN A 146 40.43 20.04 -34.69
C GLN A 146 40.97 21.47 -34.78
N VAL A 147 40.28 22.45 -34.19
CA VAL A 147 40.75 23.84 -34.12
C VAL A 147 41.96 23.95 -33.21
N TRP A 148 41.94 23.31 -32.05
CA TRP A 148 43.08 23.28 -31.13
C TRP A 148 44.31 22.67 -31.77
N GLN A 149 44.18 21.52 -32.43
CA GLN A 149 45.30 20.85 -33.12
C GLN A 149 45.85 21.70 -34.27
N ARG A 150 45.00 22.44 -35.00
CA ARG A 150 45.46 23.42 -36.00
C ARG A 150 46.23 24.58 -35.35
N GLY A 151 45.77 25.08 -34.21
CA GLY A 151 46.44 26.12 -33.43
C GLY A 151 47.81 25.66 -32.92
N VAL A 152 47.88 24.48 -32.30
CA VAL A 152 49.14 23.88 -31.82
C VAL A 152 50.10 23.62 -32.97
N ALA A 153 49.61 23.13 -34.11
CA ALA A 153 50.44 22.91 -35.29
C ALA A 153 50.98 24.24 -35.86
N ALA A 154 50.17 25.30 -35.88
CA ALA A 154 50.62 26.63 -36.27
C ALA A 154 51.67 27.19 -35.29
N TYR A 155 51.39 27.16 -33.99
CA TYR A 155 52.32 27.59 -32.94
C TYR A 155 53.67 26.84 -33.04
N ARG A 156 53.63 25.52 -33.21
CA ARG A 156 54.83 24.67 -33.37
C ARG A 156 55.64 24.99 -34.64
N ARG A 157 55.00 25.53 -35.69
CA ARG A 157 55.71 26.00 -36.89
C ARG A 157 56.37 27.35 -36.64
N THR A 158 55.71 28.24 -35.91
CA THR A 158 56.22 29.59 -35.63
C THR A 158 57.37 29.58 -34.61
N PHE A 159 57.37 28.64 -33.66
CA PHE A 159 58.39 28.54 -32.59
C PHE A 159 59.10 27.16 -32.58
N PRO A 160 60.05 26.90 -33.50
CA PRO A 160 60.76 25.61 -33.55
C PRO A 160 61.75 25.40 -32.40
N GLU A 161 62.31 26.47 -31.80
CA GLU A 161 63.39 26.38 -30.81
C GLU A 161 62.93 25.79 -29.45
N GLN A 162 61.64 25.85 -29.11
CA GLN A 162 61.15 25.32 -27.83
C GLN A 162 61.04 23.77 -27.79
N LYS A 163 61.13 23.08 -28.94
CA LYS A 163 61.10 21.61 -28.98
C LYS A 163 62.27 20.96 -28.24
N GLN A 164 63.44 21.61 -28.23
CA GLN A 164 64.63 21.05 -27.56
C GLN A 164 64.48 21.08 -26.03
N ASN A 165 63.73 22.03 -25.47
CA ASN A 165 63.56 22.18 -24.02
C ASN A 165 62.46 21.27 -23.45
N ALA A 166 61.42 20.94 -24.21
CA ALA A 166 60.42 19.94 -23.80
C ALA A 166 61.00 18.52 -23.77
N THR A 167 61.86 18.17 -24.74
CA THR A 167 62.57 16.89 -24.79
C THR A 167 63.61 16.74 -23.66
N GLY A 168 63.92 17.83 -22.92
CA GLY A 168 64.79 17.85 -21.76
C GLY A 168 64.07 17.64 -20.43
N LEU A 169 62.76 17.91 -20.36
CA LEU A 169 61.93 17.75 -19.15
C LEU A 169 61.38 16.31 -19.02
N ASP A 170 61.15 15.61 -20.13
CA ASP A 170 60.69 14.20 -20.13
C ASP A 170 61.75 13.20 -19.62
N LYS A 171 63.01 13.62 -19.43
CA LYS A 171 64.11 12.73 -19.02
C LYS A 171 64.24 12.52 -17.51
N HIS A 172 63.55 13.30 -16.69
CA HIS A 172 63.64 13.20 -15.22
C HIS A 172 62.40 12.61 -14.54
N GLU A 173 61.35 12.29 -15.29
CA GLU A 173 60.08 11.77 -14.74
C GLU A 173 59.81 10.32 -15.18
N THR A 174 60.85 9.49 -15.22
CA THR A 174 60.73 8.03 -15.26
C THR A 174 61.20 7.45 -13.93
N ALA A 175 60.34 7.52 -12.92
CA ALA A 175 60.41 6.67 -11.74
C ALA A 175 58.98 6.16 -11.44
N PRO A 176 58.72 4.84 -11.49
CA PRO A 176 57.39 4.27 -11.31
C PRO A 176 57.02 4.21 -9.83
N SER A 177 55.88 4.81 -9.45
CA SER A 177 55.21 4.50 -8.18
C SER A 177 54.22 3.37 -8.42
N ASP A 178 54.70 2.15 -8.23
CA ASP A 178 53.95 0.90 -8.33
C ASP A 178 53.54 0.50 -6.91
N ASP A 179 52.37 0.95 -6.44
CA ASP A 179 51.76 0.44 -5.21
C ASP A 179 50.24 0.66 -5.23
N SER A 180 49.48 -0.38 -5.54
CA SER A 180 48.56 -0.96 -4.56
C SER A 180 47.78 -2.12 -5.16
N THR A 181 48.02 -3.25 -4.51
CA THR A 181 47.49 -4.61 -4.65
C THR A 181 45.96 -4.70 -4.87
N PRO A 182 45.50 -5.69 -5.65
CA PRO A 182 44.08 -6.01 -5.80
C PRO A 182 43.58 -6.86 -4.62
N MET A 183 42.41 -6.56 -4.08
CA MET A 183 41.76 -7.41 -3.06
C MET A 183 40.37 -7.86 -3.55
N SER A 184 40.25 -9.18 -3.78
CA SER A 184 39.01 -9.93 -3.97
C SER A 184 39.35 -11.43 -3.86
N PRO A 185 38.42 -12.36 -3.58
CA PRO A 185 37.34 -12.38 -2.60
C PRO A 185 37.41 -13.67 -1.72
N ARG A 186 36.79 -13.66 -0.54
CA ARG A 186 36.09 -14.83 0.05
C ARG A 186 35.21 -14.41 1.21
#